data_AF-A0A658NL62-F1
#
_entry.id   AF-A0A658NL62-F1
#
_cell.length_a   1.000
_cell.length_b   1.000
_cell.length_c   1.000
_cell.angle_alpha   90.00
_cell.angle_beta   90.00
_cell.angle_gamma   90.00
#
_symmetry.space_group_name_H-M   'P 1'
#
loop_
_entity.id
_entity.type
_entity.pdbx_description
1 polymer ?
#
loop_
_entity_poly.entity_id
_entity_poly.type
_entity_poly.pdbx_seq_one_letter_code
_entity_poly.pdbx_strand_id
1 'polypeptide(L)'
;MEFGMRFMGRVVAEFMQRHPEVTIETELSGRMVNLVEEGFDLAFRIGEFRDSSLVARKLGNLTGRFYASPAYLGRFGTPRKPEDLA
;
A
#
# COMPACT_ATOMS: atom_id res chain seq x y z
N MET A 1 1.46 1.41 5.42
CA MET A 1 2.87 1.18 5.81
C MET A 1 3.41 -0.13 5.27
N GLU A 2 2.78 -1.29 5.55
CA GLU A 2 3.36 -2.60 5.19
C GLU A 2 3.49 -2.87 3.66
N PHE A 3 2.57 -2.36 2.83
CA PHE A 3 2.62 -2.61 1.37
C PHE A 3 3.94 -2.14 0.73
N GLY A 4 4.34 -0.89 1.01
CA GLY A 4 5.56 -0.31 0.47
C GLY A 4 6.79 -1.13 0.84
N MET A 5 6.95 -1.46 2.12
CA MET A 5 8.05 -2.30 2.61
C MET A 5 8.05 -3.71 2.00
N ARG A 6 6.87 -4.30 1.82
CA ARG A 6 6.74 -5.70 1.37
C ARG A 6 6.93 -5.88 -0.13
N PHE A 7 6.50 -4.91 -0.94
CA PHE A 7 6.49 -5.05 -2.40
C PHE A 7 7.49 -4.14 -3.12
N MET A 8 7.74 -2.93 -2.63
CA MET A 8 8.48 -1.95 -3.42
C MET A 8 9.98 -2.20 -3.47
N GLY A 9 10.59 -2.75 -2.42
CA GLY A 9 12.04 -2.99 -2.40
C GLY A 9 12.51 -3.85 -3.57
N ARG A 10 11.77 -4.93 -3.88
CA ARG A 10 12.08 -5.79 -5.02
C ARG A 10 11.91 -5.07 -6.37
N VAL A 11 10.81 -4.34 -6.53
CA VAL A 11 10.50 -3.62 -7.78
C VAL A 11 11.54 -2.54 -8.07
N VAL A 12 11.93 -1.77 -7.05
CA VAL A 12 12.95 -0.72 -7.17
C VAL A 12 14.31 -1.33 -7.52
N ALA A 13 14.71 -2.41 -6.84
CA ALA A 13 15.96 -3.10 -7.13
C ALA A 13 16.00 -3.65 -8.56
N GLU A 14 14.94 -4.33 -9.01
CA GLU A 14 14.83 -4.85 -10.39
C GLU A 14 14.79 -3.73 -11.44
N PHE A 15 14.28 -2.55 -11.10
CA PHE A 15 14.28 -1.39 -11.99
C PHE A 15 15.68 -0.77 -12.10
N MET A 16 16.35 -0.52 -10.99
CA MET A 16 17.72 0.04 -10.98
C MET A 16 18.73 -0.89 -11.65
N GLN A 17 18.54 -2.22 -11.57
CA GLN A 17 19.37 -3.17 -12.32
C GLN A 17 19.18 -3.07 -13.84
N ARG A 18 17.97 -2.76 -14.32
CA ARG A 18 17.66 -2.60 -15.75
C ARG A 18 18.03 -1.22 -16.28
N HIS A 19 18.14 -0.23 -15.40
CA HIS A 19 18.45 1.17 -15.72
C HIS A 19 19.54 1.71 -14.78
N PRO A 20 20.82 1.33 -14.98
CA PRO A 20 21.92 1.65 -14.07
C PRO A 20 22.21 3.13 -13.89
N GLU A 21 21.79 3.96 -14.85
CA GLU A 21 21.90 5.42 -14.83
C GLU A 21 20.86 6.09 -13.92
N VAL A 22 19.83 5.37 -13.47
CA VAL A 22 18.77 5.92 -12.65
C VAL A 22 19.09 5.74 -11.15
N THR A 23 19.05 6.84 -10.42
CA THR A 23 19.07 6.84 -8.95
C THR A 23 17.64 7.03 -8.44
N ILE A 24 17.23 6.22 -7.47
CA ILE A 24 15.90 6.30 -6.85
C ILE A 24 16.05 6.66 -5.38
N GLU A 25 15.42 7.76 -4.97
CA GLU A 25 15.17 8.10 -3.58
C GLU A 25 13.73 7.70 -3.22
N THR A 26 13.54 7.02 -2.09
CA THR A 26 12.24 6.49 -1.69
C THR A 26 11.86 6.90 -0.28
N GLU A 27 10.66 7.46 -0.13
CA GLU A 27 10.01 7.63 1.16
C GLU A 27 8.83 6.66 1.32
N LEU A 28 8.76 5.98 2.46
CA LEU A 28 7.63 5.12 2.81
C LEU A 28 6.80 5.79 3.91
N SER A 29 5.71 6.44 3.51
CA SER A 29 4.83 7.17 4.40
C SER A 29 3.38 6.67 4.33
N GLY A 30 2.67 6.76 5.45
CA GLY A 30 1.22 6.55 5.51
C GLY A 30 0.40 7.81 5.24
N ARG A 31 1.08 8.96 5.09
CA ARG A 31 0.45 10.26 4.87
C ARG A 31 0.02 10.43 3.42
N MET A 32 -1.01 11.23 3.21
CA MET A 32 -1.31 11.77 1.90
C MET A 32 -0.43 12.99 1.68
N VAL A 33 0.66 12.82 0.93
CA VAL A 33 1.61 13.88 0.57
C VAL A 33 1.15 14.64 -0.67
N ASN A 34 1.49 15.92 -0.78
CA ASN A 34 1.33 16.66 -2.02
C ASN A 34 2.57 16.43 -2.89
N LEU A 35 2.43 15.65 -3.97
CA LEU A 35 3.55 15.27 -4.84
C LEU A 35 4.30 16.49 -5.39
N VAL A 36 3.55 17.53 -5.79
CA VAL A 36 4.12 18.72 -6.43
C VAL A 36 4.86 19.58 -5.41
N GLU A 37 4.23 19.87 -4.27
CA GLU A 37 4.82 20.73 -3.24
C GLU A 37 6.01 20.06 -2.53
N GLU A 38 5.98 18.74 -2.40
CA GLU A 38 7.02 17.98 -1.69
C GLU A 38 8.11 17.42 -2.63
N GLY A 39 8.05 17.73 -3.93
CA GLY A 39 9.12 17.40 -4.89
C GLY A 39 9.19 15.92 -5.28
N PHE A 40 8.08 15.19 -5.20
CA PHE A 40 8.02 13.79 -5.64
C PHE A 40 7.55 13.69 -7.10
N ASP A 41 8.28 12.91 -7.90
CA ASP A 41 7.90 12.62 -9.29
C ASP A 41 6.74 11.60 -9.40
N LEU A 42 6.63 10.67 -8.44
CA LEU A 42 5.68 9.56 -8.47
C LEU A 42 5.30 9.12 -7.05
N ALA A 43 4.02 8.75 -6.85
CA ALA A 43 3.58 8.04 -5.65
C ALA A 43 2.75 6.80 -5.99
N PHE A 44 2.95 5.76 -5.19
CA PHE A 44 2.08 4.58 -5.16
C PHE A 44 1.05 4.76 -4.04
N ARG A 45 -0.23 4.78 -4.39
CA ARG A 45 -1.33 4.99 -3.43
C ARG A 45 -2.33 3.83 -3.45
N ILE A 46 -2.86 3.52 -2.27
CA ILE A 46 -3.96 2.57 -2.08
C ILE A 46 -5.18 3.36 -1.64
N GLY A 47 -6.31 3.16 -2.31
CA GLY A 47 -7.56 3.86 -2.00
C GLY A 47 -7.99 4.80 -3.11
N GLU A 48 -9.08 5.52 -2.85
CA GLU A 48 -9.63 6.45 -3.84
C GLU A 48 -8.78 7.71 -3.96
N PHE A 49 -8.61 8.14 -5.20
CA PHE A 49 -7.87 9.34 -5.55
C PHE A 49 -8.86 10.48 -5.83
N ARG A 50 -8.78 11.57 -5.07
CA ARG A 50 -9.72 12.70 -5.17
C ARG A 50 -9.15 13.93 -5.87
N ASP A 51 -7.87 13.95 -6.16
CA ASP A 51 -7.22 15.12 -6.77
C ASP A 51 -7.21 14.99 -8.30
N SER A 52 -7.90 15.89 -9.01
CA SER A 52 -8.05 15.83 -10.46
C SER A 52 -6.88 16.42 -11.24
N SER A 53 -5.92 17.05 -10.56
CA SER A 53 -4.78 17.72 -11.19
C SER A 53 -3.67 16.76 -11.62
N LEU A 54 -3.66 15.53 -11.10
CA LEU A 54 -2.61 14.54 -11.32
C LEU A 54 -3.09 13.41 -12.23
N VAL A 55 -2.19 12.90 -13.07
CA VAL A 55 -2.46 11.72 -13.89
C VAL A 55 -2.35 10.47 -13.02
N ALA A 56 -3.46 9.78 -12.82
CA ALA A 56 -3.50 8.52 -12.09
C ALA A 56 -3.61 7.32 -13.05
N ARG A 57 -2.79 6.29 -12.79
CA ARG A 57 -2.89 4.99 -13.47
C ARG A 57 -3.24 3.91 -12.46
N LYS A 58 -4.36 3.20 -12.69
CA LYS A 58 -4.73 2.04 -11.88
C LYS A 58 -3.76 0.88 -12.15
N LEU A 59 -3.10 0.39 -11.11
CA LEU A 59 -2.17 -0.76 -11.18
C LEU A 59 -2.83 -2.09 -10.80
N GLY A 60 -3.88 -2.06 -9.98
CA GLY A 60 -4.56 -3.27 -9.50
C GLY A 60 -5.64 -2.95 -8.48
N ASN A 61 -6.15 -4.00 -7.84
CA ASN A 61 -7.07 -3.90 -6.71
C ASN A 61 -6.47 -4.61 -5.50
N LEU A 62 -6.72 -4.09 -4.30
CA LEU A 62 -6.45 -4.77 -3.04
C LEU A 62 -7.76 -5.05 -2.33
N THR A 63 -7.97 -6.28 -1.89
CA THR A 63 -9.17 -6.69 -1.18
C THR A 63 -8.80 -7.08 0.25
N GLY A 64 -9.35 -6.35 1.23
CA GLY A 64 -9.25 -6.72 2.63
C GLY A 64 -10.07 -7.97 2.93
N ARG A 65 -9.57 -8.81 3.84
CA ARG A 65 -10.32 -9.93 4.43
C ARG A 65 -10.09 -9.90 5.94
N PHE A 66 -11.03 -10.45 6.69
CA PHE A 66 -10.87 -10.62 8.13
C PHE A 66 -10.08 -11.89 8.42
N TYR A 67 -9.15 -11.79 9.36
CA TYR A 67 -8.32 -12.90 9.81
C TYR A 67 -8.27 -12.89 11.33
N ALA A 68 -8.17 -14.07 11.92
CA ALA A 68 -7.94 -14.26 13.33
C ALA A 68 -7.03 -15.47 13.51
N SER A 69 -6.21 -15.47 14.57
CA SER A 69 -5.37 -16.63 14.88
C SER A 69 -6.25 -17.82 15.29
N PRO A 70 -5.85 -19.07 15.00
CA PRO A 70 -6.60 -20.25 15.44
C PRO A 70 -6.81 -20.28 16.95
N ALA A 71 -5.82 -19.82 17.73
CA ALA A 71 -5.90 -19.74 19.18
C ALA A 71 -6.97 -18.73 19.66
N TYR A 72 -7.11 -17.59 19.00
CA TYR A 72 -8.16 -16.62 19.29
C TYR A 72 -9.55 -17.23 19.02
N LEU A 73 -9.72 -17.83 17.85
CA LEU A 73 -11.00 -18.45 17.45
C LEU A 73 -11.36 -19.65 18.34
N GLY A 74 -10.37 -20.40 18.83
CA GLY A 74 -10.60 -21.49 19.78
C GLY A 74 -11.10 -21.01 21.15
N ARG A 75 -10.70 -19.79 21.57
CA ARG A 75 -11.12 -19.21 22.86
C ARG A 75 -12.43 -18.43 22.79
N PHE A 76 -12.68 -17.74 21.68
CA PHE A 76 -13.79 -16.77 21.56
C PHE A 76 -14.85 -17.17 20.54
N GLY A 77 -14.63 -18.25 19.78
CA GLY A 77 -15.51 -18.67 18.68
C GLY A 77 -15.27 -17.90 17.39
N THR A 78 -15.90 -18.36 16.30
CA THR A 78 -15.80 -17.72 14.98
C THR A 78 -17.00 -16.82 14.72
N PRO A 79 -16.81 -15.50 14.55
CA PRO A 79 -17.89 -14.59 14.20
C PRO A 79 -18.48 -14.94 12.83
N ARG A 80 -19.81 -14.95 12.72
CA ARG A 80 -20.55 -15.27 11.49
C ARG A 80 -21.18 -14.04 10.86
N LYS A 81 -21.39 -12.98 11.64
CA LYS A 81 -21.92 -11.68 11.21
C LYS A 81 -21.18 -10.54 11.92
N PRO A 82 -21.18 -9.31 11.38
CA PRO A 82 -20.43 -8.19 11.95
C PRO A 82 -20.76 -7.89 13.41
N GLU A 83 -22.01 -8.12 13.83
CA GLU A 83 -22.47 -7.88 15.20
C GLU A 83 -21.82 -8.83 16.22
N ASP A 84 -21.27 -9.96 15.77
CA ASP A 84 -20.54 -10.90 16.63
C ASP A 84 -19.15 -10.38 17.02
N LEU A 85 -18.71 -9.24 16.46
CA LEU A 85 -17.43 -8.58 16.77
C LEU A 85 -17.57 -7.47 17.84
N ALA A 86 -18.78 -7.15 18.28
CA ALA A 86 -19.08 -6.05 19.20
C ALA A 86 -18.71 -6.36 20.66
#